data_AF-A0A8J3AK24-F1
#
_entry.id   AF-A0A8J3AK24-F1
#
_cell.length_a   1.000
_cell.length_b   1.000
_cell.length_c   1.000
_cell.angle_alpha   90.00
_cell.angle_beta   90.00
_cell.angle_gamma   90.00
#
_symmetry.space_group_name_H-M   'P 1'
#
loop_
_entity.id
_entity.type
_entity.pdbx_description
1 polymer ?
#
loop_
_entity_poly.entity_id
_entity_poly.type
_entity_poly.pdbx_seq_one_letter_code
_entity_poly.pdbx_strand_id
1 'polypeptide(L)' 'MHSMNYEDVKNNVSNTLSIVQEQLTAGDFSKCTKEELESQAKLYEYVNDITEMNHLYQNGY' A
#
# COMPACT_ATOMS: atom_id res chain seq x y z
N MET A 1 -19.49 -3.67 -13.82
CA MET A 1 -18.38 -3.65 -12.85
C MET A 1 -17.29 -2.76 -13.42
N HIS A 2 -16.94 -1.66 -12.75
CA HIS A 2 -15.71 -0.92 -13.09
C HIS A 2 -14.54 -1.74 -12.55
N SER A 3 -13.87 -2.49 -13.42
CA SER A 3 -12.58 -3.10 -13.09
C SER A 3 -11.58 -1.97 -12.98
N MET A 4 -11.10 -1.70 -11.77
CA MET A 4 -9.93 -0.83 -11.58
C MET A 4 -8.73 -1.52 -12.25
N ASN A 5 -7.94 -0.79 -13.03
CA ASN A 5 -6.78 -1.38 -13.70
C ASN A 5 -5.69 -1.70 -12.66
N TYR A 6 -4.91 -2.76 -12.88
CA TYR A 6 -3.79 -3.15 -12.02
C TYR A 6 -2.87 -1.97 -11.70
N GLU A 7 -2.52 -1.18 -12.72
CA GLU A 7 -1.68 0.00 -12.58
C GLU A 7 -2.28 1.05 -11.63
N ASP A 8 -3.60 1.25 -11.67
CA ASP A 8 -4.29 2.21 -10.79
C ASP A 8 -4.28 1.75 -9.34
N VAL A 9 -4.43 0.44 -9.12
CA VAL A 9 -4.39 -0.17 -7.78
C VAL A 9 -2.95 -0.13 -7.24
N LYS A 10 -1.97 -0.53 -8.06
CA LYS A 10 -0.55 -0.48 -7.70
C LYS A 10 -0.10 0.92 -7.33
N ASN A 11 -0.46 1.91 -8.14
CA ASN A 11 -0.11 3.30 -7.89
C ASN A 11 -0.77 3.84 -6.62
N ASN A 12 -2.05 3.52 -6.37
CA ASN A 12 -2.71 3.94 -5.13
C ASN A 12 -2.07 3.31 -3.88
N VAL A 13 -1.80 2.01 -3.92
CA VAL A 13 -1.19 1.28 -2.81
C VAL A 13 0.22 1.82 -2.53
N SER A 14 1.02 2.01 -3.57
CA SER A 14 2.38 2.54 -3.46
C SER A 14 2.39 3.98 -2.92
N ASN A 15 1.51 4.84 -3.42
CA ASN A 15 1.40 6.23 -2.95
C ASN A 15 0.98 6.28 -1.48
N THR A 16 0.01 5.44 -1.10
CA THR A 16 -0.48 5.42 0.29
C THR A 16 0.59 4.89 1.24
N LEU A 17 1.34 3.86 0.84
CA LEU A 17 2.48 3.36 1.60
C LEU A 17 3.55 4.44 1.81
N SER A 18 3.90 5.19 0.76
CA SER A 18 4.87 6.30 0.85
C SER A 18 4.42 7.36 1.85
N ILE A 19 3.14 7.75 1.81
CA ILE A 19 2.59 8.77 2.75
C ILE A 19 2.66 8.27 4.20
N VAL A 20 2.31 7.01 4.45
CA VAL A 20 2.38 6.43 5.81
C VAL A 20 3.83 6.35 6.30
N GLN A 21 4.77 5.96 5.44
CA GLN A 21 6.20 5.92 5.76
C GLN A 21 6.77 7.31 6.02
N GLU A 22 6.35 8.33 5.26
CA GLU A 22 6.71 9.72 5.50
C GLU A 22 6.19 10.21 6.85
N GLN A 23 4.94 9.90 7.23
CA GLN A 23 4.38 10.24 8.54
C GLN A 23 5.13 9.57 9.69
N LEU A 24 5.49 8.29 9.53
CA LEU A 24 6.32 7.55 10.49
C LEU A 24 7.72 8.18 10.63
N THR A 25 8.34 8.58 9.51
CA THR A 25 9.68 9.17 9.49
C THR A 25 9.69 10.58 10.07
N ALA A 26 8.66 11.38 9.77
CA ALA A 26 8.48 12.72 10.30
C ALA A 26 8.07 12.72 11.79
N GLY A 27 7.64 11.56 12.32
CA GLY A 27 7.08 11.46 13.67
C GLY A 27 5.76 12.21 13.83
N ASP A 28 4.99 12.37 12.75
CA ASP A 28 3.72 13.07 12.77
C ASP A 28 2.60 12.11 13.19
N PHE A 29 2.30 12.13 14.49
CA PHE A 29 1.24 11.32 15.11
C PHE A 29 0.00 12.16 15.45
N SER A 30 -0.20 13.29 14.75
CA SER A 30 -1.31 14.22 15.05
C SER A 30 -2.68 13.64 14.71
N LYS A 31 -2.76 12.74 13.71
CA LYS A 31 -4.01 12.13 13.23
C LYS A 31 -4.14 10.65 13.55
N CYS A 32 -3.02 9.93 13.60
CA CYS A 32 -2.95 8.51 13.91
C CYS A 32 -1.82 8.26 14.90
N THR A 33 -2.00 7.29 15.79
CA THR A 33 -0.93 6.83 16.66
C THR A 33 0.18 6.14 15.86
N LYS A 34 1.38 6.06 16.44
CA LYS A 34 2.50 5.35 15.83
C LYS A 34 2.17 3.91 15.49
N GLU A 35 1.50 3.20 16.40
CA GLU A 35 1.11 1.80 16.22
C GLU A 35 0.11 1.62 15.07
N GLU A 36 -0.82 2.56 14.90
CA GLU A 36 -1.76 2.56 13.78
C GLU A 36 -1.05 2.78 12.45
N LEU A 37 -0.10 3.71 12.39
CA LEU A 37 0.69 3.95 11.18
C LEU A 37 1.59 2.75 10.84
N GLU A 38 2.22 2.12 11.83
CA GLU A 38 3.01 0.90 11.61
C GLU A 38 2.13 -0.28 11.15
N SER A 39 0.92 -0.40 11.69
CA SER A 39 -0.06 -1.39 11.25
C SER A 39 -0.53 -1.14 9.82
N GLN A 40 -0.80 0.12 9.47
CA GLN A 40 -1.16 0.51 8.10
C GLN A 40 -0.03 0.24 7.12
N ALA A 41 1.22 0.58 7.45
CA ALA A 41 2.37 0.31 6.61
C ALA A 41 2.48 -1.18 6.27
N LYS A 42 2.37 -2.06 7.28
CA LYS A 42 2.42 -3.53 7.08
C LYS A 42 1.28 -4.05 6.20
N LEU A 43 0.08 -3.49 6.34
CA LEU A 43 -1.05 -3.86 5.50
C LEU A 43 -0.84 -3.44 4.05
N TYR A 44 -0.33 -2.23 3.80
CA TYR A 44 -0.07 -1.76 2.44
C TYR A 44 1.11 -2.49 1.79
N GLU A 45 2.14 -2.86 2.55
CA GLU A 45 3.20 -3.76 2.06
C GLU A 45 2.64 -5.11 1.63
N TYR A 46 1.82 -5.74 2.48
CA TYR A 46 1.17 -7.03 2.16
C TYR A 46 0.27 -6.95 0.92
N VAL A 47 -0.52 -5.89 0.80
CA VAL A 47 -1.38 -5.66 -0.37
C VAL A 47 -0.54 -5.44 -1.62
N ASN A 48 0.57 -4.70 -1.53
CA ASN A 48 1.46 -4.48 -2.65
C ASN A 48 2.05 -5.81 -3.16
N ASP A 49 2.56 -6.64 -2.24
CA ASP A 49 3.14 -7.96 -2.56
C ASP A 49 2.12 -8.89 -3.25
N ILE A 50 0.89 -8.94 -2.74
CA ILE A 50 -0.19 -9.75 -3.34
C ILE A 50 -0.61 -9.20 -4.69
N THR A 51 -0.68 -7.88 -4.81
CA THR A 51 -1.06 -7.23 -6.07
C THR A 51 -0.05 -7.57 -7.16
N GLU A 52 1.25 -7.54 -6.85
CA GLU A 52 2.31 -7.98 -7.75
C GLU A 52 2.23 -9.48 -8.06
N MET A 53 2.06 -10.34 -7.05
CA MET A 53 1.90 -11.79 -7.22
C MET A 53 0.71 -12.14 -8.12
N ASN A 54 -0.46 -11.53 -7.91
CA ASN A 54 -1.65 -11.77 -8.70
C ASN A 54 -1.48 -11.30 -10.16
N HIS A 55 -0.80 -10.19 -10.37
CA HIS A 55 -0.50 -9.71 -11.72
C HIS A 55 0.49 -10.60 -12.46
N LEU A 56 1.49 -11.14 -11.76
CA LEU A 56 2.41 -12.13 -12.34
C LEU A 56 1.67 -13.43 -12.71
N TYR A 57 0.79 -13.92 -11.82
CA TYR A 57 -0.01 -15.12 -12.05
C TYR A 57 -1.02 -14.96 -13.20
N GLN A 58 -1.68 -13.80 -13.30
CA GLN A 58 -2.62 -13.51 -14.39
C GLN A 58 -1.92 -13.31 -15.75
N ASN A 59 -0.66 -12.87 -15.77
CA ASN A 59 0.13 -12.73 -16.99
C ASN A 59 0.97 -13.97 -17.34
N GLY A 60 0.73 -15.11 -16.68
CA GLY A 60 1.22 -16.41 -17.11
C GLY A 60 2.65 -16.77 -16.72
N TYR A 61 3.16 -16.22 -15.61
CA TYR A 61 4.32 -16.78 -14.91
C TYR A 61 3.92 -17.95 -13.99
#